data_AF-A0A2P5XX00-F1
#
_entry.id   AF-A0A2P5XX00-F1
#
_cell.length_a   1.000
_cell.length_b   1.000
_cell.length_c   1.000
_cell.angle_alpha   90.00
_cell.angle_beta   90.00
_cell.angle_gamma   90.00
#
_symmetry.space_group_name_H-M   'P 1'
#
loop_
_entity.id
_entity.type
_entity.pdbx_description
1 polymer ?
#
loop_
_entity_poly.entity_id
_entity_poly.type
_entity_poly.pdbx_seq_one_letter_code
_entity_poly.pdbx_strand_id
1 'polypeptide(L)'
;MGSVSLKLGDGTARFKRSTLCSSAVNILMLFSVLATNLFALYVFTYSPKHHTITPFHHKNITLISQHVSLIIKQIDSSQKKLARIENQLLGYQTLNVSRPNLANELKLFLQHHQLPLGKDSRTGITEMVASVGHSCEKSADLLSQYMTYKISGPCPDDWSLAQKLILRGCEPLPRRRCFAKTVPKVGLSTWSGLGCKNIKCLNKKPNGFAFDRQKYVKATSKNDFLIDDVLAMGNNGIRIGFDIGKGSKTNTFAALMAEKNVTIITNTLNVDAPYSDFIAARGLFPLFFSLDHRFPFYDNVSDLIHVTSGLDVGTKPEKLEFLMFDTDRILRIGGLFWLDNIHCGDDEKKRTLTRLTEKFGYKKLKWVVGQKMDGAVGSGKHEVYLSAVLQKPVRI
;
A
#
# COMPACT_ATOMS: atom_id res chain seq x y z
N MET A 1 27.61 21.05 15.45
CA MET A 1 26.80 21.64 14.36
C MET A 1 26.55 23.09 14.73
N GLY A 2 27.15 24.05 14.02
CA GLY A 2 26.88 25.48 14.24
C GLY A 2 25.70 25.93 13.38
N SER A 3 24.65 26.43 14.00
CA SER A 3 23.55 27.10 13.30
C SER A 3 23.97 28.54 12.98
N VAL A 4 23.84 28.95 11.72
CA VAL A 4 23.99 30.36 11.35
C VAL A 4 22.60 30.96 11.30
N SER A 5 22.29 31.80 12.29
CA SER A 5 21.11 32.66 12.31
C SER A 5 21.35 33.84 11.38
N LEU A 6 20.55 33.96 10.32
CA LEU A 6 20.53 35.16 9.49
C LEU A 6 19.61 36.19 10.14
N LYS A 7 20.20 37.15 10.86
CA LYS A 7 19.53 38.40 11.23
C LYS A 7 19.26 39.21 9.96
N LEU A 8 17.99 39.37 9.60
CA LEU A 8 17.55 40.37 8.63
C LEU A 8 17.74 41.76 9.28
N GLY A 9 18.73 42.51 8.80
CA GLY A 9 18.91 43.91 9.15
C GLY A 9 18.02 44.79 8.27
N ASP A 10 17.14 45.56 8.91
CA ASP A 10 16.43 46.67 8.28
C ASP A 10 17.44 47.73 7.81
N GLY A 11 17.56 47.87 6.49
CA GLY A 11 18.47 48.83 5.89
C GLY A 11 18.31 48.87 4.38
N THR A 12 17.50 49.82 3.92
CA THR A 12 17.29 50.24 2.52
C THR A 12 18.47 49.95 1.59
N ALA A 13 18.28 49.03 0.64
CA ALA A 13 19.25 48.73 -0.40
C ALA A 13 19.36 49.91 -1.38
N ARG A 14 20.38 50.76 -1.21
CA ARG A 14 20.80 51.70 -2.27
C ARG A 14 21.60 50.94 -3.32
N PHE A 15 21.03 50.77 -4.51
CA PHE A 15 21.74 50.26 -5.68
C PHE A 15 22.76 51.31 -6.17
N LYS A 16 24.05 51.08 -5.92
CA LYS A 16 25.14 51.77 -6.63
C LYS A 16 25.31 51.15 -8.01
N ARG A 17 25.54 51.99 -9.03
CA ARG A 17 25.86 51.58 -10.41
C ARG A 17 27.04 50.60 -10.41
N SER A 18 26.85 49.45 -11.07
CA SER A 18 27.84 48.38 -11.16
C SER A 18 29.06 48.86 -11.95
N THR A 19 30.24 48.64 -11.37
CA THR A 19 31.51 48.72 -12.08
C THR A 19 31.66 47.49 -12.99
N LEU A 20 32.40 47.62 -14.09
CA LEU A 20 32.61 46.59 -15.12
C LEU A 20 33.02 45.20 -14.58
N CYS A 21 33.66 45.13 -13.39
CA CYS A 21 34.00 43.87 -12.71
C CYS A 21 32.77 43.06 -12.23
N SER A 22 31.63 43.68 -11.93
CA SER A 22 30.44 42.97 -11.42
C SER A 22 29.72 42.20 -12.53
N SER A 23 29.81 42.68 -13.78
CA SER A 23 29.27 41.99 -14.96
C SER A 23 29.96 40.65 -15.21
N ALA A 24 31.30 40.63 -15.17
CA ALA A 24 32.09 39.42 -15.42
C ALA A 24 31.82 38.33 -14.37
N VAL A 25 31.72 38.70 -13.09
CA VAL A 25 31.41 37.74 -12.00
C VAL A 25 30.00 37.16 -12.16
N ASN A 26 29.02 37.98 -12.55
CA ASN A 26 27.66 37.51 -12.79
C ASN A 26 27.59 36.56 -14.01
N ILE A 27 28.35 36.84 -15.07
CA ILE A 27 28.44 35.96 -16.25
C ILE A 27 29.11 34.64 -15.88
N LEU A 28 30.16 34.67 -15.04
CA LEU A 28 30.87 33.46 -14.60
C LEU A 28 29.98 32.60 -13.69
N MET A 29 29.20 33.21 -12.82
CA MET A 29 28.18 32.53 -12.01
C MET A 29 27.09 31.90 -12.87
N LEU A 30 26.58 32.62 -13.88
CA LEU A 30 25.59 32.09 -14.81
C LEU A 30 26.15 30.93 -15.63
N PHE A 31 27.38 31.04 -16.12
CA PHE A 31 28.08 29.98 -16.84
C PHE A 31 28.29 28.75 -15.94
N SER A 32 28.66 28.95 -14.68
CA SER A 32 28.78 27.86 -13.71
C SER A 32 27.45 27.13 -13.52
N VAL A 33 26.36 27.87 -13.33
CA VAL A 33 25.01 27.28 -13.14
C VAL A 33 24.58 26.52 -14.40
N LEU A 34 24.79 27.10 -15.59
CA LEU A 34 24.47 26.44 -16.86
C LEU A 34 25.31 25.18 -17.06
N ALA A 35 26.62 25.25 -16.84
CA ALA A 35 27.53 24.12 -16.99
C ALA A 35 27.19 22.98 -16.01
N THR A 36 26.89 23.29 -14.74
CA THR A 36 26.48 22.26 -13.77
C THR A 36 25.16 21.61 -14.13
N ASN A 37 24.19 22.37 -14.65
CA ASN A 37 22.89 21.83 -15.07
C ASN A 37 23.00 21.01 -16.36
N LEU A 38 23.83 21.43 -17.32
CA LEU A 38 24.13 20.66 -18.54
C LEU A 38 24.86 19.36 -18.21
N PHE A 39 25.84 19.40 -17.30
CA PHE A 39 26.54 18.21 -16.86
C PHE A 39 25.61 17.24 -16.11
N ALA A 40 24.75 17.76 -15.23
CA ALA A 40 23.72 16.95 -14.58
C ALA A 40 22.78 16.32 -15.62
N LEU A 41 22.27 17.09 -16.59
CA LEU A 41 21.43 16.59 -17.66
C LEU A 41 22.15 15.50 -18.47
N TYR A 42 23.41 15.71 -18.83
CA TYR A 42 24.23 14.70 -19.50
C TYR A 42 24.34 13.43 -18.66
N VAL A 43 24.72 13.51 -17.39
CA VAL A 43 24.85 12.34 -16.51
C VAL A 43 23.52 11.60 -16.33
N PHE A 44 22.39 12.31 -16.23
CA PHE A 44 21.06 11.69 -16.07
C PHE A 44 20.49 11.12 -17.37
N THR A 45 20.89 11.64 -18.54
CA THR A 45 20.42 11.16 -19.85
C THR A 45 21.41 10.21 -20.52
N TYR A 46 22.65 10.14 -20.03
CA TYR A 46 23.66 9.22 -20.49
C TYR A 46 23.29 7.79 -20.08
N SER A 47 22.60 7.10 -21.00
CA SER A 47 22.48 5.66 -20.96
C SER A 47 23.77 5.07 -21.52
N PRO A 48 24.59 4.33 -20.74
CA PRO A 48 25.73 3.65 -21.31
C PRO A 48 25.19 2.65 -22.33
N LYS A 49 25.48 2.88 -23.61
CA LYS A 49 25.32 1.82 -24.62
C LYS A 49 26.27 0.71 -24.17
N HIS A 50 25.73 -0.49 -23.90
CA HIS A 50 26.55 -1.68 -23.80
C HIS A 50 27.44 -1.71 -25.05
N HIS A 51 28.75 -1.54 -24.85
CA HIS A 51 29.71 -1.64 -25.93
C HIS A 51 29.61 -3.04 -26.54
N THR A 52 28.95 -3.13 -27.68
CA THR A 52 29.19 -4.19 -28.64
C THR A 52 30.57 -3.91 -29.21
N ILE A 53 31.56 -4.66 -28.72
CA ILE A 53 32.93 -4.62 -29.20
C ILE A 53 32.92 -5.22 -30.62
N THR A 54 32.98 -4.38 -31.64
CA THR A 54 33.38 -4.80 -33.00
C THR A 54 34.89 -4.99 -33.08
N PRO A 55 35.38 -5.94 -33.90
CA PRO A 55 36.61 -6.66 -33.63
C PRO A 55 37.83 -5.91 -34.17
N PHE A 56 38.72 -5.49 -33.28
CA PHE A 56 40.12 -5.28 -33.63
C PHE A 56 40.86 -6.60 -33.45
N HIS A 57 41.37 -7.16 -34.54
CA HIS A 57 42.31 -8.27 -34.50
C HIS A 57 43.58 -7.81 -33.77
N HIS A 58 43.92 -8.46 -32.65
CA HIS A 58 45.29 -8.92 -32.34
C HIS A 58 45.23 -9.88 -31.13
N LYS A 59 46.00 -10.96 -31.22
CA LYS A 59 45.97 -12.22 -30.45
C LYS A 59 45.99 -12.12 -28.91
N ASN A 60 46.10 -10.93 -28.32
CA ASN A 60 46.06 -10.72 -26.87
C ASN A 60 44.63 -10.56 -26.31
N ILE A 61 43.65 -10.22 -27.16
CA ILE A 61 42.25 -10.05 -26.72
C ILE A 61 41.61 -11.38 -26.36
N THR A 62 41.99 -12.50 -27.00
CA THR A 62 41.46 -13.83 -26.67
C THR A 62 41.90 -14.29 -25.28
N LEU A 63 43.15 -14.01 -24.89
CA LEU A 63 43.68 -14.34 -23.57
C LEU A 63 43.04 -13.47 -22.47
N ILE A 64 42.88 -12.16 -22.73
CA ILE A 64 42.19 -11.23 -21.82
C ILE A 64 40.71 -11.62 -21.71
N SER A 65 40.05 -11.96 -22.83
CA SER A 65 38.66 -12.43 -22.85
C SER A 65 38.50 -13.76 -22.10
N GLN A 66 39.47 -14.68 -22.19
CA GLN A 66 39.48 -15.91 -21.41
C GLN A 66 39.66 -15.63 -19.91
N HIS A 67 40.59 -14.75 -19.54
CA HIS A 67 40.82 -14.37 -18.15
C HIS A 67 39.60 -13.66 -17.55
N VAL A 68 39.00 -12.72 -18.30
CA VAL A 68 37.74 -12.05 -17.90
C VAL A 68 36.60 -13.08 -17.77
N SER A 69 36.51 -14.05 -18.67
CA SER A 69 35.50 -15.13 -18.56
C SER A 69 35.72 -16.02 -17.34
N LEU A 70 36.97 -16.31 -16.98
CA LEU A 70 37.31 -17.04 -15.75
C LEU A 70 36.97 -16.23 -14.50
N ILE A 71 37.26 -14.93 -14.50
CA ILE A 71 36.91 -14.02 -13.41
C ILE A 71 35.38 -13.95 -13.24
N ILE A 72 34.62 -13.77 -14.32
CA ILE A 72 33.15 -13.76 -14.25
C ILE A 72 32.61 -15.10 -13.73
N LYS A 73 33.15 -16.23 -14.18
CA LYS A 73 32.79 -17.56 -13.64
C LYS A 73 33.12 -17.69 -12.16
N GLN A 74 34.25 -17.15 -11.71
CA GLN A 74 34.67 -17.16 -10.31
C GLN A 74 33.75 -16.28 -9.46
N ILE A 75 33.33 -15.11 -9.96
CA ILE A 75 32.37 -14.22 -9.31
C ILE A 75 31.01 -14.91 -9.18
N ASP A 76 30.49 -15.49 -10.28
CA ASP A 76 29.22 -16.22 -10.28
C ASP A 76 29.26 -17.43 -9.34
N SER A 77 30.37 -18.17 -9.31
CA SER A 77 30.61 -19.26 -8.36
C SER A 77 30.61 -18.77 -6.90
N SER A 78 31.28 -17.65 -6.64
CA SER A 78 31.37 -17.04 -5.30
C SER A 78 30.02 -16.54 -4.83
N GLN A 79 29.24 -15.90 -5.70
CA GLN A 79 27.87 -15.47 -5.43
C GLN A 79 26.94 -16.65 -5.16
N LYS A 80 27.02 -17.72 -5.95
CA LYS A 80 26.27 -18.96 -5.71
C LYS A 80 26.64 -19.61 -4.38
N LYS A 81 27.92 -19.60 -4.01
CA LYS A 81 28.39 -20.11 -2.72
C LYS A 81 27.88 -19.26 -1.57
N LEU A 82 27.91 -17.93 -1.70
CA LEU A 82 27.36 -17.00 -0.71
C LEU A 82 25.87 -17.21 -0.53
N ALA A 83 25.09 -17.28 -1.61
CA ALA A 83 23.65 -17.57 -1.54
C ALA A 83 23.34 -18.93 -0.90
N ARG A 84 24.17 -19.96 -1.12
CA ARG A 84 24.03 -21.26 -0.43
C ARG A 84 24.30 -21.14 1.07
N ILE A 85 25.33 -20.39 1.44
CA ILE A 85 25.69 -20.14 2.84
C ILE A 85 24.59 -19.32 3.54
N GLU A 86 24.08 -18.27 2.89
CA GLU A 86 22.94 -17.48 3.38
C GLU A 86 21.69 -18.36 3.55
N ASN A 87 21.38 -19.23 2.58
CA ASN A 87 20.27 -20.18 2.71
C ASN A 87 20.47 -21.16 3.87
N GLN A 88 21.68 -21.67 4.09
CA GLN A 88 22.00 -22.58 5.20
C GLN A 88 21.98 -21.87 6.57
N LEU A 89 22.39 -20.61 6.64
CA LEU A 89 22.46 -19.83 7.88
C LEU A 89 21.12 -19.22 8.27
N LEU A 90 20.36 -18.70 7.29
CA LEU A 90 19.11 -17.99 7.53
C LEU A 90 17.89 -18.92 7.45
N GLY A 91 18.00 -20.08 6.79
CA GLY A 91 16.90 -21.05 6.69
C GLY A 91 15.71 -20.59 5.83
N TYR A 92 15.81 -19.45 5.15
CA TYR A 92 14.75 -18.90 4.30
C TYR A 92 15.06 -19.12 2.82
N GLN A 93 14.11 -19.65 2.06
CA GLN A 93 14.21 -19.77 0.60
C GLN A 93 14.00 -18.40 -0.06
N THR A 94 15.07 -17.79 -0.57
CA THR A 94 14.97 -16.59 -1.41
C THR A 94 14.47 -16.95 -2.82
N LEU A 95 13.69 -16.07 -3.45
CA LEU A 95 13.28 -16.27 -4.85
C LEU A 95 14.52 -16.38 -5.75
N ASN A 96 14.74 -17.54 -6.34
CA ASN A 96 15.89 -17.78 -7.22
C ASN A 96 15.66 -17.12 -8.59
N VAL A 97 16.26 -15.94 -8.80
CA VAL A 97 16.17 -15.13 -10.03
C VAL A 97 16.70 -15.88 -11.27
N SER A 98 17.56 -16.89 -11.08
CA SER A 98 18.11 -17.73 -12.14
C SER A 98 17.14 -18.79 -12.65
N ARG A 99 15.92 -18.92 -12.08
CA ARG A 99 14.91 -19.85 -12.59
C ARG A 99 14.57 -19.50 -14.05
N PRO A 100 14.55 -20.50 -14.96
CA PRO A 100 14.33 -20.26 -16.39
C PRO A 100 12.94 -19.67 -16.67
N ASN A 101 11.92 -20.11 -15.91
CA ASN A 101 10.52 -19.74 -16.11
C ASN A 101 10.10 -18.42 -15.45
N LEU A 102 11.04 -17.62 -14.92
CA LEU A 102 10.72 -16.29 -14.39
C LEU A 102 10.65 -15.26 -15.53
N ALA A 103 9.58 -14.46 -15.51
CA ALA A 103 9.39 -13.34 -16.44
C ALA A 103 10.58 -12.38 -16.40
N ASN A 104 11.02 -11.93 -17.58
CA ASN A 104 12.16 -11.03 -17.70
C ASN A 104 11.96 -9.73 -16.91
N GLU A 105 10.73 -9.23 -16.86
CA GLU A 105 10.39 -8.02 -16.11
C GLU A 105 10.50 -8.23 -14.60
N LEU A 106 10.23 -9.44 -14.09
CA LEU A 106 10.46 -9.77 -12.67
C LEU A 106 11.95 -9.83 -12.35
N LYS A 107 12.77 -10.41 -13.26
CA LYS A 107 14.23 -10.45 -13.12
C LYS A 107 14.81 -9.03 -13.09
N LEU A 108 14.35 -8.17 -13.99
CA LEU A 108 14.75 -6.77 -14.04
C LEU A 108 14.30 -5.99 -12.80
N PHE A 109 13.07 -6.22 -12.31
CA PHE A 109 12.59 -5.59 -11.09
C PHE A 109 13.46 -5.94 -9.88
N LEU A 110 13.86 -7.21 -9.73
CA LEU A 110 14.70 -7.68 -8.63
C LEU A 110 16.20 -7.43 -8.84
N GLN A 111 16.59 -6.87 -9.98
CA GLN A 111 17.99 -6.59 -10.26
C GLN A 111 18.50 -5.49 -9.32
N HIS A 112 19.65 -5.74 -8.69
CA HIS A 112 20.34 -4.73 -7.92
C HIS A 112 21.00 -3.72 -8.87
N HIS A 113 20.77 -2.44 -8.61
CA HIS A 113 21.34 -1.36 -9.41
C HIS A 113 22.33 -0.59 -8.55
N GLN A 114 23.58 -0.43 -9.00
CA GLN A 114 24.54 0.42 -8.29
C GLN A 114 24.00 1.84 -8.18
N LEU A 115 24.28 2.51 -7.07
CA LEU A 115 23.93 3.92 -6.89
C LEU A 115 24.68 4.75 -7.94
N PRO A 116 24.00 5.71 -8.62
CA PRO A 116 24.61 6.50 -9.68
C PRO A 116 25.88 7.25 -9.25
N LEU A 117 25.97 7.61 -7.97
CA LEU A 117 27.09 8.36 -7.39
C LEU A 117 28.02 7.50 -6.52
N GLY A 118 27.89 6.17 -6.59
CA GLY A 118 28.62 5.25 -5.74
C GLY A 118 28.10 5.21 -4.29
N LYS A 119 28.97 4.80 -3.36
CA LYS A 119 28.60 4.54 -1.96
C LYS A 119 28.08 5.80 -1.25
N ASP A 120 26.90 5.71 -0.66
CA ASP A 120 26.38 6.76 0.22
C ASP A 120 27.25 6.89 1.48
N SER A 121 27.75 8.09 1.76
CA SER A 121 28.70 8.33 2.85
C SER A 121 28.10 8.16 4.24
N ARG A 122 26.78 8.35 4.37
CA ARG A 122 26.07 8.30 5.67
C ARG A 122 25.63 6.88 6.03
N THR A 123 25.06 6.17 5.08
CA THR A 123 24.46 4.84 5.26
C THR A 123 25.37 3.71 4.81
N GLY A 124 26.37 4.01 3.98
CA GLY A 124 27.25 3.02 3.38
C GLY A 124 26.60 2.17 2.28
N ILE A 125 25.34 2.45 1.92
CA ILE A 125 24.61 1.74 0.87
C ILE A 125 25.30 2.00 -0.47
N THR A 126 25.45 0.96 -1.28
CA THR A 126 26.06 1.03 -2.62
C THR A 126 25.07 0.71 -3.75
N GLU A 127 23.95 0.07 -3.43
CA GLU A 127 23.00 -0.46 -4.40
C GLU A 127 21.56 -0.06 -4.05
N MET A 128 20.77 0.22 -5.07
CA MET A 128 19.32 0.25 -5.02
C MET A 128 18.79 -1.17 -5.19
N VAL A 129 18.00 -1.61 -4.22
CA VAL A 129 17.40 -2.94 -4.18
C VAL A 129 15.88 -2.82 -4.18
N ALA A 130 15.22 -3.70 -4.92
CA ALA A 130 13.78 -3.91 -4.83
C ALA A 130 13.51 -5.32 -4.29
N SER A 131 12.35 -5.49 -3.64
CA SER A 131 12.00 -6.75 -3.02
C SER A 131 10.56 -7.15 -3.30
N VAL A 132 10.32 -8.45 -3.17
CA VAL A 132 8.98 -9.04 -3.11
C VAL A 132 8.84 -9.74 -1.76
N GLY A 133 7.61 -9.87 -1.27
CA GLY A 133 7.35 -10.60 -0.02
C GLY A 133 7.89 -12.02 -0.06
N HIS A 134 8.42 -12.53 1.06
CA HIS A 134 9.03 -13.86 1.11
C HIS A 134 8.08 -14.97 0.63
N SER A 135 6.80 -14.88 0.98
CA SER A 135 5.75 -15.82 0.55
C SER A 135 5.52 -15.85 -0.97
N CYS A 136 6.00 -14.85 -1.72
CA CYS A 136 5.98 -14.87 -3.17
C CYS A 136 6.79 -16.03 -3.77
N GLU A 137 7.81 -16.53 -3.08
CA GLU A 137 8.62 -17.66 -3.55
C GLU A 137 7.75 -18.91 -3.79
N LYS A 138 6.81 -19.18 -2.88
CA LYS A 138 5.84 -20.28 -2.98
C LYS A 138 4.81 -20.10 -4.09
N SER A 139 4.72 -18.89 -4.64
CA SER A 139 3.84 -18.53 -5.75
C SER A 139 4.63 -18.00 -6.95
N ALA A 140 5.88 -18.43 -7.12
CA ALA A 140 6.77 -17.92 -8.16
C ALA A 140 6.17 -18.00 -9.58
N ASP A 141 5.45 -19.08 -9.91
CA ASP A 141 4.82 -19.23 -11.23
C ASP A 141 3.69 -18.22 -11.44
N LEU A 142 2.84 -18.02 -10.43
CA LEU A 142 1.78 -17.00 -10.47
C LEU A 142 2.36 -15.59 -10.52
N LEU A 143 3.45 -15.33 -9.79
CA LEU A 143 4.14 -14.05 -9.81
C LEU A 143 4.80 -13.81 -11.17
N SER A 144 5.39 -14.84 -11.78
CA SER A 144 5.94 -14.79 -13.13
C SER A 144 4.85 -14.48 -14.17
N GLN A 145 3.70 -15.14 -14.07
CA GLN A 145 2.54 -14.86 -14.91
C GLN A 145 2.08 -13.40 -14.74
N TYR A 146 1.98 -12.91 -13.50
CA TYR A 146 1.62 -11.53 -13.19
C TYR A 146 2.66 -10.53 -13.72
N MET A 147 3.93 -10.90 -13.81
CA MET A 147 4.98 -10.05 -14.36
C MET A 147 5.18 -10.22 -15.87
N THR A 148 4.33 -11.00 -16.54
CA THR A 148 4.33 -11.13 -18.00
C THR A 148 3.34 -10.14 -18.60
N TYR A 149 3.85 -8.97 -19.01
CA TYR A 149 3.05 -7.91 -19.63
C TYR A 149 3.89 -7.10 -20.64
N LYS A 150 3.20 -6.34 -21.51
CA LYS A 150 3.86 -5.44 -22.46
C LYS A 150 4.28 -4.16 -21.76
N ILE A 151 5.59 -3.90 -21.71
CA ILE A 151 6.16 -2.64 -21.22
C ILE A 151 5.61 -1.47 -22.05
N SER A 152 5.23 -0.39 -21.37
CA SER A 152 4.59 0.78 -21.99
C SER A 152 3.35 0.43 -22.83
N GLY A 153 2.72 -0.71 -22.54
CA GLY A 153 1.42 -1.10 -23.07
C GLY A 153 0.33 -1.00 -21.99
N PRO A 154 -0.93 -1.31 -22.34
CA PRO A 154 -1.98 -1.43 -21.34
C PRO A 154 -1.67 -2.57 -20.35
N CYS A 155 -1.93 -2.35 -19.07
CA CYS A 155 -1.82 -3.42 -18.08
C CYS A 155 -2.85 -4.54 -18.37
N PRO A 156 -2.47 -5.83 -18.20
CA PRO A 156 -3.39 -6.94 -18.30
C PRO A 156 -4.59 -6.81 -17.35
N ASP A 157 -5.74 -7.36 -17.76
CA ASP A 157 -6.95 -7.41 -16.93
C ASP A 157 -6.97 -8.65 -16.04
N ASP A 158 -6.01 -8.76 -15.13
CA ASP A 158 -5.77 -9.94 -14.32
C ASP A 158 -5.86 -9.64 -12.81
N TRP A 159 -6.84 -8.83 -12.43
CA TRP A 159 -7.14 -8.49 -11.04
C TRP A 159 -7.31 -9.75 -10.16
N SER A 160 -7.81 -10.85 -10.71
CA SER A 160 -8.01 -12.12 -10.00
C SER A 160 -6.67 -12.82 -9.69
N LEU A 161 -5.69 -12.69 -10.58
CA LEU A 161 -4.32 -13.16 -10.35
C LEU A 161 -3.64 -12.31 -9.28
N ALA A 162 -3.79 -10.98 -9.36
CA ALA A 162 -3.30 -10.04 -8.35
C ALA A 162 -3.87 -10.37 -6.96
N GLN A 163 -5.19 -10.57 -6.87
CA GLN A 163 -5.86 -10.96 -5.62
C GLN A 163 -5.36 -12.30 -5.09
N LYS A 164 -5.18 -13.31 -5.97
CA LYS A 164 -4.65 -14.62 -5.57
C LYS A 164 -3.24 -14.51 -5.00
N LEU A 165 -2.39 -13.64 -5.55
CA LEU A 165 -1.06 -13.37 -5.02
C LEU A 165 -1.13 -12.71 -3.63
N ILE A 166 -1.93 -11.65 -3.47
CA ILE A 166 -2.15 -10.96 -2.18
C ILE A 166 -2.65 -11.94 -1.11
N LEU A 167 -3.67 -12.76 -1.43
CA LEU A 167 -4.21 -13.77 -0.51
C LEU A 167 -3.21 -14.89 -0.15
N ARG A 168 -2.12 -15.03 -0.91
CA ARG A 168 -1.00 -15.92 -0.59
C ARG A 168 0.16 -15.20 0.11
N GLY A 169 -0.04 -13.97 0.55
CA GLY A 169 0.97 -13.13 1.21
C GLY A 169 2.05 -12.60 0.27
N CYS A 170 1.80 -12.62 -1.04
CA CYS A 170 2.70 -12.05 -2.04
C CYS A 170 2.35 -10.59 -2.28
N GLU A 171 2.73 -9.72 -1.34
CA GLU A 171 2.57 -8.27 -1.43
C GLU A 171 3.78 -7.54 -0.82
N PRO A 172 4.13 -6.32 -1.31
CA PRO A 172 3.49 -5.59 -2.41
C PRO A 172 3.73 -6.25 -3.77
N LEU A 173 2.79 -6.02 -4.71
CA LEU A 173 2.89 -6.55 -6.07
C LEU A 173 3.87 -5.72 -6.93
N PRO A 174 4.79 -6.34 -7.70
CA PRO A 174 5.92 -5.62 -8.32
C PRO A 174 5.66 -4.95 -9.68
N ARG A 175 4.45 -5.08 -10.27
CA ARG A 175 4.16 -4.55 -11.62
C ARG A 175 4.08 -3.02 -11.61
N ARG A 176 4.88 -2.34 -12.44
CA ARG A 176 4.91 -0.85 -12.51
C ARG A 176 5.07 -0.24 -13.91
N ARG A 177 5.44 -1.00 -14.94
CA ARG A 177 5.83 -0.47 -16.27
C ARG A 177 4.78 -0.68 -17.36
N CYS A 178 3.50 -0.64 -16.99
CA CYS A 178 2.35 -0.66 -17.90
C CYS A 178 1.39 0.48 -17.56
N PHE A 179 0.57 0.88 -18.52
CA PHE A 179 -0.44 1.91 -18.34
C PHE A 179 -1.72 1.29 -17.79
N ALA A 180 -2.12 1.75 -16.60
CA ALA A 180 -3.38 1.35 -15.99
C ALA A 180 -4.56 1.69 -16.92
N LYS A 181 -5.60 0.86 -16.89
CA LYS A 181 -6.81 1.14 -17.65
C LYS A 181 -7.44 2.45 -17.16
N THR A 182 -7.94 3.25 -18.10
CA THR A 182 -8.82 4.37 -17.76
C THR A 182 -10.09 3.80 -17.15
N VAL A 183 -10.40 4.17 -15.91
CA VAL A 183 -11.70 3.87 -15.30
C VAL A 183 -12.67 4.96 -15.81
N PRO A 184 -13.63 4.64 -16.68
CA PRO A 184 -14.60 5.64 -17.12
C PRO A 184 -15.43 6.09 -15.91
N LYS A 185 -15.77 7.38 -15.85
CA LYS A 185 -16.70 7.90 -14.84
C LYS A 185 -17.99 7.07 -14.90
N VAL A 186 -18.39 6.56 -13.73
CA VAL A 186 -19.60 5.76 -13.41
C VAL A 186 -20.28 5.09 -14.62
N GLY A 187 -20.09 3.77 -14.78
CA GLY A 187 -21.07 2.93 -15.49
C GLY A 187 -20.61 2.19 -16.75
N LEU A 188 -19.35 2.32 -17.18
CA LEU A 188 -18.89 1.78 -18.47
C LEU A 188 -17.66 0.87 -18.44
N SER A 189 -17.26 0.36 -17.27
CA SER A 189 -16.11 -0.55 -17.16
C SER A 189 -16.52 -2.00 -17.43
N THR A 190 -16.06 -2.57 -18.55
CA THR A 190 -16.13 -4.01 -18.82
C THR A 190 -15.07 -4.73 -17.99
N TRP A 191 -15.49 -5.34 -16.88
CA TRP A 191 -14.64 -6.19 -16.06
C TRP A 191 -14.66 -7.63 -16.59
N SER A 192 -13.48 -8.21 -16.86
CA SER A 192 -13.39 -9.63 -17.21
C SER A 192 -13.34 -10.53 -15.97
N GLY A 193 -13.84 -11.77 -16.11
CA GLY A 193 -13.80 -12.79 -15.05
C GLY A 193 -14.81 -12.64 -13.90
N LEU A 194 -15.60 -11.56 -13.86
CA LEU A 194 -16.70 -11.39 -12.90
C LEU A 194 -18.04 -11.69 -13.56
N GLY A 195 -18.93 -12.37 -12.84
CA GLY A 195 -20.32 -12.59 -13.27
C GLY A 195 -21.13 -11.30 -13.41
N CYS A 196 -20.59 -10.17 -12.97
CA CYS A 196 -21.25 -8.87 -12.99
C CYS A 196 -20.39 -7.79 -13.63
N LYS A 197 -20.83 -7.29 -14.80
CA LYS A 197 -20.05 -6.40 -15.67
C LYS A 197 -20.53 -4.95 -15.71
N ASN A 198 -21.58 -4.61 -14.95
CA ASN A 198 -22.11 -3.25 -14.88
C ASN A 198 -22.81 -3.00 -13.55
N ILE A 199 -23.04 -1.72 -13.23
CA ILE A 199 -23.72 -1.28 -12.01
C ILE A 199 -25.16 -1.84 -11.95
N LYS A 200 -25.82 -2.00 -13.10
CA LYS A 200 -27.19 -2.56 -13.17
C LYS A 200 -27.27 -3.98 -12.62
N CYS A 201 -26.30 -4.84 -12.94
CA CYS A 201 -26.22 -6.18 -12.39
C CYS A 201 -25.83 -6.15 -10.89
N LEU A 202 -24.96 -5.21 -10.50
CA LEU A 202 -24.53 -5.08 -9.10
C LEU A 202 -25.69 -4.72 -8.18
N ASN A 203 -26.64 -3.90 -8.65
CA ASN A 203 -27.85 -3.54 -7.94
C ASN A 203 -28.90 -4.67 -7.87
N LYS A 204 -28.80 -5.71 -8.72
CA LYS A 204 -29.76 -6.82 -8.78
C LYS A 204 -29.38 -8.03 -7.94
N LYS A 205 -28.14 -8.13 -7.44
CA LYS A 205 -27.74 -9.23 -6.56
C LYS A 205 -28.40 -9.06 -5.17
N PRO A 206 -28.82 -10.14 -4.49
CA PRO A 206 -29.41 -10.07 -3.15
C PRO A 206 -28.42 -9.59 -2.07
N ASN A 207 -27.13 -9.89 -2.24
CA ASN A 207 -26.00 -9.24 -1.53
C ASN A 207 -25.34 -8.15 -2.39
N GLY A 208 -26.09 -7.64 -3.37
CA GLY A 208 -25.67 -6.60 -4.28
C GLY A 208 -25.51 -5.27 -3.59
N PHE A 209 -25.07 -4.28 -4.35
CA PHE A 209 -24.82 -2.92 -3.87
C PHE A 209 -26.12 -2.15 -3.61
N ALA A 210 -27.07 -2.77 -2.91
CA ALA A 210 -28.17 -2.06 -2.30
C ALA A 210 -27.54 -0.99 -1.39
N PHE A 211 -27.68 0.26 -1.83
CA PHE A 211 -27.25 1.43 -1.09
C PHE A 211 -28.07 1.49 0.19
N ASP A 212 -27.65 0.77 1.22
CA ASP A 212 -28.22 0.88 2.55
C ASP A 212 -27.69 2.16 3.21
N ARG A 213 -28.04 3.29 2.58
CA ARG A 213 -27.85 4.64 3.14
C ARG A 213 -28.63 4.79 4.44
N GLN A 214 -29.73 4.06 4.58
CA GLN A 214 -30.61 4.18 5.73
C GLN A 214 -29.90 3.75 7.01
N LYS A 215 -29.10 2.68 7.01
CA LYS A 215 -28.39 2.23 8.22
C LYS A 215 -27.60 3.33 8.95
N TYR A 216 -26.88 4.19 8.22
CA TYR A 216 -26.01 5.21 8.80
C TYR A 216 -26.71 6.56 9.05
N VAL A 217 -27.93 6.73 8.54
CA VAL A 217 -28.71 7.97 8.62
C VAL A 217 -29.93 7.82 9.54
N LYS A 218 -30.50 6.61 9.61
CA LYS A 218 -31.67 6.27 10.42
C LYS A 218 -31.46 4.91 11.09
N ALA A 219 -31.44 4.93 12.41
CA ALA A 219 -31.23 3.70 13.19
C ALA A 219 -32.44 2.77 13.02
N THR A 220 -32.18 1.54 12.59
CA THR A 220 -33.20 0.49 12.48
C THR A 220 -33.16 -0.48 13.67
N SER A 221 -32.02 -0.52 14.36
CA SER A 221 -31.78 -1.33 15.55
C SER A 221 -30.97 -0.55 16.57
N LYS A 222 -30.93 -1.03 17.83
CA LYS A 222 -30.11 -0.43 18.90
C LYS A 222 -28.60 -0.47 18.60
N ASN A 223 -28.17 -1.36 17.70
CA ASN A 223 -26.76 -1.54 17.33
C ASN A 223 -26.33 -0.62 16.18
N ASP A 224 -27.27 0.08 15.54
CA ASP A 224 -26.95 0.99 14.43
C ASP A 224 -26.55 2.36 15.00
N PHE A 225 -25.28 2.71 14.82
CA PHE A 225 -24.77 4.02 15.20
C PHE A 225 -24.76 4.94 13.99
N LEU A 226 -25.33 6.14 14.15
CA LEU A 226 -25.41 7.12 13.08
C LEU A 226 -24.06 7.81 12.90
N ILE A 227 -23.74 8.18 11.66
CA ILE A 227 -22.49 8.90 11.35
C ILE A 227 -22.40 10.19 12.16
N ASP A 228 -23.47 10.98 12.19
CA ASP A 228 -23.48 12.26 12.91
C ASP A 228 -23.27 12.08 14.42
N ASP A 229 -23.86 11.04 15.02
CA ASP A 229 -23.65 10.71 16.44
C ASP A 229 -22.18 10.36 16.72
N VAL A 230 -21.57 9.52 15.88
CA VAL A 230 -20.18 9.11 16.07
C VAL A 230 -19.22 10.27 15.83
N LEU A 231 -19.48 11.10 14.82
CA LEU A 231 -18.67 12.29 14.55
C LEU A 231 -18.74 13.29 15.71
N ALA A 232 -19.92 13.46 16.33
CA ALA A 232 -20.10 14.31 17.51
C ALA A 232 -19.42 13.77 18.78
N MET A 233 -19.17 12.46 18.86
CA MET A 233 -18.33 11.87 19.94
C MET A 233 -16.85 12.17 19.74
N GLY A 234 -16.43 12.44 18.50
CA GLY A 234 -15.13 13.04 18.23
C GLY A 234 -15.18 14.52 18.59
N ASN A 235 -14.08 15.09 19.06
CA ASN A 235 -14.01 16.52 19.41
C ASN A 235 -14.01 17.43 18.14
N ASN A 236 -14.92 17.21 17.19
CA ASN A 236 -15.07 17.89 15.90
C ASN A 236 -13.82 17.94 15.00
N GLY A 237 -12.86 17.02 15.24
CA GLY A 237 -11.57 16.99 14.56
C GLY A 237 -11.37 15.85 13.56
N ILE A 238 -12.40 15.04 13.31
CA ILE A 238 -12.30 13.87 12.41
C ILE A 238 -12.29 14.36 10.97
N ARG A 239 -11.16 14.16 10.27
CA ARG A 239 -10.96 14.59 8.87
C ARG A 239 -10.55 13.44 7.98
N ILE A 240 -9.86 12.45 8.54
CA ILE A 240 -9.42 11.27 7.83
C ILE A 240 -9.73 10.00 8.61
N GLY A 241 -10.17 8.97 7.91
CA GLY A 241 -10.47 7.68 8.48
C GLY A 241 -9.98 6.52 7.62
N PHE A 242 -9.85 5.36 8.25
CA PHE A 242 -9.57 4.09 7.60
C PHE A 242 -10.73 3.13 7.83
N ASP A 243 -11.26 2.56 6.75
CA ASP A 243 -12.41 1.67 6.79
C ASP A 243 -11.99 0.25 6.45
N ILE A 244 -12.22 -0.65 7.40
CA ILE A 244 -11.93 -2.08 7.31
C ILE A 244 -13.27 -2.80 7.21
N GLY A 245 -13.66 -3.19 6.01
CA GLY A 245 -14.94 -3.84 5.79
C GLY A 245 -14.94 -4.79 4.61
N LYS A 246 -15.88 -5.73 4.62
CA LYS A 246 -16.10 -6.65 3.50
C LYS A 246 -17.23 -6.15 2.61
N GLY A 247 -16.93 -6.05 1.32
CA GLY A 247 -17.93 -5.93 0.25
C GLY A 247 -18.62 -4.58 0.14
N SER A 248 -19.90 -4.59 -0.26
CA SER A 248 -20.64 -3.38 -0.66
C SER A 248 -20.90 -2.37 0.46
N LYS A 249 -20.95 -2.82 1.72
CA LYS A 249 -21.33 -1.95 2.86
C LYS A 249 -20.27 -0.87 3.11
N THR A 250 -19.02 -1.20 2.83
CA THR A 250 -17.83 -0.35 2.95
C THR A 250 -17.89 0.88 2.02
N ASN A 251 -18.50 0.77 0.84
CA ASN A 251 -18.59 1.90 -0.10
C ASN A 251 -19.60 2.97 0.36
N THR A 252 -20.76 2.55 0.88
CA THR A 252 -21.79 3.47 1.33
C THR A 252 -21.29 4.33 2.49
N PHE A 253 -20.54 3.74 3.42
CA PHE A 253 -19.92 4.46 4.53
C PHE A 253 -18.95 5.54 4.04
N ALA A 254 -17.96 5.17 3.23
CA ALA A 254 -16.98 6.13 2.71
C ALA A 254 -17.62 7.29 1.92
N ALA A 255 -18.67 7.00 1.14
CA ALA A 255 -19.39 8.03 0.41
C ALA A 255 -20.13 9.01 1.33
N LEU A 256 -20.81 8.51 2.36
CA LEU A 256 -21.52 9.36 3.32
C LEU A 256 -20.55 10.21 4.17
N MET A 257 -19.40 9.64 4.54
CA MET A 257 -18.35 10.39 5.24
C MET A 257 -17.77 11.50 4.36
N ALA A 258 -17.62 11.27 3.05
CA ALA A 258 -17.18 12.30 2.11
C ALA A 258 -18.17 13.48 2.00
N GLU A 259 -19.49 13.22 2.06
CA GLU A 259 -20.52 14.27 2.14
C GLU A 259 -20.41 15.12 3.42
N LYS A 260 -19.76 14.60 4.46
CA LYS A 260 -19.44 15.28 5.72
C LYS A 260 -18.01 15.83 5.76
N ASN A 261 -17.34 15.94 4.60
CA ASN A 261 -15.95 16.39 4.46
C ASN A 261 -14.91 15.52 5.19
N VAL A 262 -15.20 14.23 5.40
CA VAL A 262 -14.25 13.28 5.96
C VAL A 262 -13.73 12.36 4.86
N THR A 263 -12.41 12.32 4.70
CA THR A 263 -11.75 11.45 3.73
C THR A 263 -11.60 10.04 4.31
N ILE A 264 -12.20 9.04 3.66
CA ILE A 264 -12.07 7.65 4.06
C ILE A 264 -11.23 6.88 3.05
N ILE A 265 -10.18 6.22 3.56
CA ILE A 265 -9.44 5.21 2.81
C ILE A 265 -10.05 3.86 3.13
N THR A 266 -10.52 3.16 2.11
CA THR A 266 -11.28 1.92 2.25
C THR A 266 -10.43 0.72 1.87
N ASN A 267 -10.15 -0.16 2.84
CA ASN A 267 -9.57 -1.46 2.54
C ASN A 267 -10.57 -2.34 1.77
N THR A 268 -10.14 -2.95 0.67
CA THR A 268 -11.00 -3.81 -0.12
C THR A 268 -10.24 -4.88 -0.90
N LEU A 269 -10.92 -5.99 -1.16
CA LEU A 269 -10.54 -7.01 -2.13
C LEU A 269 -11.70 -7.19 -3.12
N ASN A 270 -11.39 -7.53 -4.37
CA ASN A 270 -12.36 -7.70 -5.46
C ASN A 270 -13.03 -9.10 -5.43
N VAL A 271 -13.50 -9.53 -4.26
CA VAL A 271 -14.20 -10.83 -4.10
C VAL A 271 -15.62 -10.71 -4.66
N ASP A 272 -15.94 -11.44 -5.73
CA ASP A 272 -17.27 -11.50 -6.39
C ASP A 272 -17.79 -10.21 -7.04
N ALA A 273 -17.07 -9.10 -6.87
CA ALA A 273 -17.33 -7.80 -7.49
C ALA A 273 -16.05 -6.93 -7.56
N PRO A 274 -16.00 -5.95 -8.47
CA PRO A 274 -14.85 -5.08 -8.66
C PRO A 274 -14.96 -3.85 -7.74
N TYR A 275 -14.82 -4.09 -6.44
CA TYR A 275 -15.00 -3.07 -5.41
C TYR A 275 -13.99 -1.91 -5.56
N SER A 276 -12.72 -2.20 -5.85
CA SER A 276 -11.69 -1.17 -6.03
C SER A 276 -12.07 -0.20 -7.16
N ASP A 277 -12.44 -0.72 -8.33
CA ASP A 277 -12.86 0.10 -9.47
C ASP A 277 -14.13 0.91 -9.15
N PHE A 278 -15.08 0.30 -8.45
CA PHE A 278 -16.33 0.95 -8.10
C PHE A 278 -16.16 2.07 -7.06
N ILE A 279 -15.27 1.91 -6.08
CA ILE A 279 -14.90 2.95 -5.11
C ILE A 279 -14.16 4.08 -5.83
N ALA A 280 -13.16 3.77 -6.66
CA ALA A 280 -12.40 4.77 -7.41
C ALA A 280 -13.28 5.57 -8.39
N ALA A 281 -14.23 4.92 -9.09
CA ALA A 281 -15.14 5.57 -10.03
C ALA A 281 -16.08 6.60 -9.36
N ARG A 282 -16.26 6.51 -8.03
CA ARG A 282 -17.02 7.48 -7.22
C ARG A 282 -16.15 8.60 -6.66
N GLY A 283 -14.85 8.64 -6.98
CA GLY A 283 -13.91 9.60 -6.43
C GLY A 283 -13.50 9.30 -4.98
N LEU A 284 -13.65 8.05 -4.53
CA LEU A 284 -13.25 7.59 -3.19
C LEU A 284 -11.94 6.80 -3.26
N PHE A 285 -11.34 6.49 -2.11
CA PHE A 285 -9.98 5.94 -2.04
C PHE A 285 -9.98 4.43 -1.70
N PRO A 286 -9.87 3.53 -2.69
CA PRO A 286 -9.67 2.11 -2.40
C PRO A 286 -8.21 1.81 -2.05
N LEU A 287 -8.01 0.97 -1.05
CA LEU A 287 -6.75 0.33 -0.73
C LEU A 287 -6.91 -1.18 -1.00
N PHE A 288 -6.24 -1.67 -2.04
CA PHE A 288 -6.28 -3.08 -2.43
C PHE A 288 -5.19 -3.86 -1.69
N PHE A 289 -5.55 -4.44 -0.54
CA PHE A 289 -4.58 -4.92 0.46
C PHE A 289 -5.16 -6.04 1.34
N SER A 290 -4.31 -6.94 1.85
CA SER A 290 -4.72 -7.98 2.82
C SER A 290 -4.59 -7.50 4.26
N LEU A 291 -5.56 -7.84 5.12
CA LEU A 291 -5.47 -7.55 6.56
C LEU A 291 -4.42 -8.38 7.32
N ASP A 292 -3.81 -9.38 6.66
CA ASP A 292 -2.72 -10.17 7.24
C ASP A 292 -1.36 -9.43 7.23
N HIS A 293 -1.27 -8.29 6.54
CA HIS A 293 -0.07 -7.47 6.48
C HIS A 293 -0.22 -6.18 7.29
N ARG A 294 0.93 -5.63 7.71
CA ARG A 294 0.97 -4.31 8.36
C ARG A 294 0.47 -3.23 7.41
N PHE A 295 -0.50 -2.44 7.86
CA PHE A 295 -1.11 -1.34 7.12
C PHE A 295 -0.04 -0.39 6.57
N PRO A 296 -0.12 -0.02 5.27
CA PRO A 296 0.88 0.79 4.59
C PRO A 296 0.75 2.29 4.92
N PHE A 297 0.43 2.60 6.18
CA PHE A 297 0.32 3.94 6.70
C PHE A 297 1.41 4.21 7.74
N TYR A 298 1.79 5.48 7.87
CA TYR A 298 2.62 5.93 8.97
C TYR A 298 1.85 5.87 10.30
N ASP A 299 2.56 6.07 11.40
CA ASP A 299 1.97 6.03 12.74
C ASP A 299 1.11 7.29 12.98
N ASN A 300 0.01 7.13 13.73
CA ASN A 300 -0.89 8.22 14.13
C ASN A 300 -1.38 9.08 12.94
N VAL A 301 -1.88 8.45 11.87
CA VAL A 301 -2.38 9.15 10.68
C VAL A 301 -3.91 9.33 10.68
N SER A 302 -4.64 8.41 11.29
CA SER A 302 -6.09 8.32 11.19
C SER A 302 -6.77 8.94 12.40
N ASP A 303 -7.85 9.69 12.20
CA ASP A 303 -8.68 10.23 13.28
C ASP A 303 -9.81 9.25 13.64
N LEU A 304 -10.21 8.40 12.70
CA LEU A 304 -11.25 7.37 12.84
C LEU A 304 -10.78 6.05 12.21
N ILE A 305 -11.02 4.93 12.86
CA ILE A 305 -10.97 3.62 12.20
C ILE A 305 -12.32 2.96 12.35
N HIS A 306 -12.93 2.60 11.23
CA HIS A 306 -14.22 1.94 11.17
C HIS A 306 -14.01 0.48 10.78
N VAL A 307 -14.69 -0.42 11.48
CA VAL A 307 -14.63 -1.86 11.23
C VAL A 307 -16.04 -2.42 11.17
N THR A 308 -16.39 -3.04 10.04
CA THR A 308 -17.69 -3.69 9.88
C THR A 308 -17.60 -5.21 10.02
N SER A 309 -18.76 -5.87 10.16
CA SER A 309 -18.86 -7.33 10.08
C SER A 309 -18.13 -7.86 8.84
N GLY A 310 -17.13 -8.71 9.06
CA GLY A 310 -16.19 -9.13 8.02
C GLY A 310 -14.74 -9.22 8.47
N LEU A 311 -14.44 -8.83 9.71
CA LEU A 311 -13.19 -9.20 10.40
C LEU A 311 -13.21 -10.73 10.65
N ASP A 312 -13.03 -11.51 9.59
CA ASP A 312 -12.71 -12.94 9.63
C ASP A 312 -11.22 -13.08 9.95
N VAL A 313 -10.84 -12.47 11.07
CA VAL A 313 -9.57 -12.79 11.70
C VAL A 313 -9.82 -14.19 12.23
N GLY A 314 -9.28 -15.18 11.53
CA GLY A 314 -9.55 -16.59 11.79
C GLY A 314 -9.35 -16.99 13.25
N THR A 315 -9.59 -18.25 13.58
CA THR A 315 -9.68 -18.78 14.96
C THR A 315 -8.44 -18.58 15.86
N LYS A 316 -7.39 -17.91 15.41
CA LYS A 316 -6.18 -17.63 16.18
C LYS A 316 -6.22 -16.23 16.83
N PRO A 317 -6.23 -16.13 18.17
CA PRO A 317 -6.34 -14.86 18.88
C PRO A 317 -5.16 -13.91 18.60
N GLU A 318 -3.98 -14.44 18.28
CA GLU A 318 -2.78 -13.66 17.97
C GLU A 318 -2.96 -12.80 16.71
N LYS A 319 -3.69 -13.31 15.70
CA LYS A 319 -3.97 -12.53 14.48
C LYS A 319 -4.81 -11.30 14.79
N LEU A 320 -5.80 -11.43 15.67
CA LEU A 320 -6.65 -10.32 16.09
C LEU A 320 -5.85 -9.32 16.92
N GLU A 321 -4.92 -9.81 17.74
CA GLU A 321 -4.00 -8.96 18.49
C GLU A 321 -3.05 -8.17 17.57
N PHE A 322 -2.45 -8.79 16.56
CA PHE A 322 -1.63 -8.08 15.56
C PHE A 322 -2.43 -6.97 14.85
N LEU A 323 -3.66 -7.30 14.42
CA LEU A 323 -4.55 -6.33 13.79
C LEU A 323 -4.91 -5.17 14.74
N MET A 324 -5.13 -5.47 16.03
CA MET A 324 -5.40 -4.45 17.05
C MET A 324 -4.18 -3.54 17.29
N PHE A 325 -2.97 -4.09 17.34
CA PHE A 325 -1.74 -3.30 17.45
C PHE A 325 -1.55 -2.37 16.26
N ASP A 326 -1.81 -2.85 15.05
CA ASP A 326 -1.63 -2.05 13.85
C ASP A 326 -2.73 -0.99 13.67
N THR A 327 -3.97 -1.33 14.04
CA THR A 327 -5.08 -0.39 14.19
C THR A 327 -4.73 0.71 15.18
N ASP A 328 -4.27 0.34 16.37
CA ASP A 328 -3.87 1.28 17.40
C ASP A 328 -2.72 2.17 16.94
N ARG A 329 -1.73 1.61 16.24
CA ARG A 329 -0.58 2.34 15.70
C ARG A 329 -1.01 3.46 14.75
N ILE A 330 -1.92 3.18 13.82
CA ILE A 330 -2.33 4.18 12.83
C ILE A 330 -3.38 5.16 13.38
N LEU A 331 -4.12 4.80 14.44
CA LEU A 331 -5.09 5.69 15.10
C LEU A 331 -4.37 6.73 15.95
N ARG A 332 -4.74 8.00 15.81
CA ARG A 332 -4.24 9.08 16.66
C ARG A 332 -4.78 8.98 18.08
N ILE A 333 -4.03 9.51 19.05
CA ILE A 333 -4.50 9.71 20.42
C ILE A 333 -5.80 10.53 20.39
N GLY A 334 -6.81 10.12 21.15
CA GLY A 334 -8.15 10.74 21.13
C GLY A 334 -8.99 10.39 19.90
N GLY A 335 -8.42 9.72 18.90
CA GLY A 335 -9.12 9.21 17.74
C GLY A 335 -10.09 8.09 18.10
N LEU A 336 -11.07 7.87 17.21
CA LEU A 336 -12.16 6.93 17.43
C LEU A 336 -11.89 5.58 16.74
N PHE A 337 -12.12 4.50 17.47
CA PHE A 337 -12.20 3.16 16.93
C PHE A 337 -13.64 2.68 16.98
N TRP A 338 -14.27 2.60 15.81
CA TRP A 338 -15.68 2.28 15.63
C TRP A 338 -15.85 0.84 15.13
N LEU A 339 -16.36 -0.01 16.01
CA LEU A 339 -16.81 -1.36 15.73
C LEU A 339 -18.29 -1.32 15.35
N ASP A 340 -18.62 -1.60 14.10
CA ASP A 340 -19.98 -1.52 13.56
C ASP A 340 -20.57 -2.92 13.31
N ASN A 341 -21.50 -3.33 14.19
CA ASN A 341 -22.25 -4.58 14.08
C ASN A 341 -21.33 -5.80 13.89
N ILE A 342 -20.30 -5.95 14.72
CA ILE A 342 -19.40 -7.10 14.69
C ILE A 342 -20.18 -8.34 15.14
N HIS A 343 -20.25 -9.34 14.26
CA HIS A 343 -20.86 -10.62 14.60
C HIS A 343 -20.04 -11.35 15.68
N CYS A 344 -20.71 -11.69 16.78
CA CYS A 344 -20.19 -12.41 17.93
C CYS A 344 -21.02 -13.70 18.15
N GLY A 345 -21.07 -14.57 17.13
CA GLY A 345 -21.76 -15.86 17.23
C GLY A 345 -21.17 -16.82 18.28
N ASP A 346 -19.93 -16.57 18.71
CA ASP A 346 -19.27 -17.23 19.83
C ASP A 346 -18.92 -16.19 20.92
N ASP A 347 -19.19 -16.53 22.18
CA ASP A 347 -18.82 -15.76 23.36
C ASP A 347 -17.30 -15.50 23.41
N GLU A 348 -16.48 -16.39 22.85
CA GLU A 348 -15.02 -16.25 22.82
C GLU A 348 -14.57 -14.98 22.07
N LYS A 349 -15.18 -14.67 20.92
CA LYS A 349 -14.81 -13.49 20.12
C LYS A 349 -15.11 -12.20 20.87
N LYS A 350 -16.27 -12.14 21.53
CA LYS A 350 -16.66 -11.01 22.39
C LYS A 350 -15.71 -10.85 23.57
N ARG A 351 -15.37 -11.93 24.26
CA ARG A 351 -14.42 -11.92 25.39
C ARG A 351 -13.04 -11.44 24.94
N THR A 352 -12.56 -11.95 23.81
CA THR A 352 -11.27 -11.56 23.25
C THR A 352 -11.23 -10.08 22.91
N LEU A 353 -12.26 -9.55 22.22
CA LEU A 353 -12.32 -8.13 21.89
C LEU A 353 -12.42 -7.24 23.12
N THR A 354 -13.19 -7.67 24.14
CA THR A 354 -13.30 -6.96 25.41
C THR A 354 -11.95 -6.91 26.13
N ARG A 355 -11.26 -8.05 26.23
CA ARG A 355 -9.92 -8.16 26.82
C ARG A 355 -8.90 -7.30 26.10
N LEU A 356 -8.90 -7.31 24.76
CA LEU A 356 -8.00 -6.46 23.96
C LEU A 356 -8.32 -4.97 24.16
N THR A 357 -9.60 -4.60 24.17
CA THR A 357 -10.03 -3.21 24.42
C THR A 357 -9.49 -2.72 25.77
N GLU A 358 -9.60 -3.53 26.82
CA GLU A 358 -9.11 -3.22 28.17
C GLU A 358 -7.59 -3.22 28.24
N LYS A 359 -6.92 -4.21 27.63
CA LYS A 359 -5.45 -4.28 27.56
C LYS A 359 -4.84 -3.02 26.94
N PHE A 360 -5.48 -2.47 25.91
CA PHE A 360 -5.02 -1.26 25.24
C PHE A 360 -5.50 0.04 25.93
N GLY A 361 -6.32 -0.05 26.97
CA GLY A 361 -6.83 1.09 27.73
C GLY A 361 -7.85 1.95 26.99
N TYR A 362 -8.52 1.41 25.96
CA TYR A 362 -9.51 2.17 25.20
C TYR A 362 -10.68 2.61 26.08
N LYS A 363 -11.03 3.89 25.99
CA LYS A 363 -12.20 4.43 26.68
C LYS A 363 -13.46 4.07 25.89
N LYS A 364 -14.41 3.39 26.53
CA LYS A 364 -15.69 3.01 25.92
C LYS A 364 -16.62 4.25 25.90
N LEU A 365 -16.83 4.86 24.74
CA LEU A 365 -17.74 6.00 24.59
C LEU A 365 -19.19 5.53 24.37
N LYS A 366 -19.35 4.47 23.57
CA LYS A 366 -20.64 3.80 23.36
C LYS A 366 -20.38 2.30 23.18
N TRP A 367 -21.20 1.46 23.81
CA TRP A 367 -21.06 0.01 23.74
C TRP A 367 -22.45 -0.63 23.82
N VAL A 368 -22.86 -1.33 22.77
CA VAL A 368 -24.17 -1.98 22.68
C VAL A 368 -23.99 -3.40 22.16
N VAL A 369 -24.56 -4.35 22.91
CA VAL A 369 -24.70 -5.74 22.48
C VAL A 369 -26.17 -5.98 22.19
N GLY A 370 -26.48 -6.42 20.97
CA GLY A 370 -27.84 -6.69 20.53
C GLY A 370 -27.94 -8.03 19.83
N GLN A 371 -29.15 -8.60 19.82
CA GLN A 371 -29.44 -9.82 19.09
C GLN A 371 -30.16 -9.47 17.78
N LYS A 372 -29.79 -10.12 16.69
CA LYS A 372 -30.52 -10.04 15.43
C LYS A 372 -31.11 -11.41 15.12
N MET A 373 -32.40 -11.45 14.78
CA MET A 373 -33.02 -12.65 14.25
C MET A 373 -32.53 -12.85 12.83
N ASP A 374 -32.09 -14.06 12.53
CA ASP A 374 -31.62 -14.40 11.19
C ASP A 374 -32.81 -14.34 10.21
N GLY A 375 -32.61 -13.67 9.07
CA GLY A 375 -33.62 -13.58 8.00
C GLY A 375 -33.72 -14.86 7.17
N ALA A 376 -32.84 -15.83 7.43
CA ALA A 376 -32.89 -17.16 6.85
C ALA A 376 -33.98 -17.99 7.57
N VAL A 377 -35.11 -18.13 6.89
CA VAL A 377 -36.26 -18.97 7.26
C VAL A 377 -35.78 -20.31 7.83
N GLY A 378 -36.02 -20.54 9.14
CA GLY A 378 -35.97 -21.87 9.75
C GLY A 378 -34.89 -22.14 10.80
N SER A 379 -33.94 -21.23 11.03
CA SER A 379 -32.90 -21.38 12.06
C SER A 379 -33.18 -20.42 13.23
N GLY A 380 -33.91 -20.85 14.26
CA GLY A 380 -34.24 -20.05 15.45
C GLY A 380 -33.07 -19.68 16.35
N LYS A 381 -31.86 -19.50 15.81
CA LYS A 381 -30.65 -19.10 16.55
C LYS A 381 -30.55 -17.58 16.57
N HIS A 382 -30.53 -17.01 17.76
CA HIS A 382 -30.25 -15.58 17.96
C HIS A 382 -28.77 -15.32 17.72
N GLU A 383 -28.44 -14.56 16.68
CA GLU A 383 -27.08 -14.11 16.45
C GLU A 383 -26.79 -12.86 17.28
N VAL A 384 -25.69 -12.87 18.03
CA VAL A 384 -25.27 -11.75 18.88
C VAL A 384 -24.33 -10.83 18.09
N TYR A 385 -24.59 -9.53 18.17
CA TYR A 385 -23.82 -8.49 17.51
C TYR A 385 -23.35 -7.44 18.52
N LEU A 386 -22.11 -6.99 18.35
CA LEU A 386 -21.50 -5.92 19.14
C LEU A 386 -21.24 -4.69 18.28
N SER A 387 -21.76 -3.55 18.72
CA SER A 387 -21.39 -2.23 18.19
C SER A 387 -20.77 -1.39 19.29
N ALA A 388 -19.62 -0.78 19.01
CA ALA A 388 -18.92 0.06 19.97
C ALA A 388 -18.19 1.24 19.31
N VAL A 389 -18.15 2.36 20.02
CA VAL A 389 -17.25 3.49 19.73
C VAL A 389 -16.29 3.61 20.90
N LEU A 390 -15.02 3.46 20.59
CA LEU A 390 -13.92 3.47 21.55
C LEU A 390 -13.02 4.66 21.24
N GLN A 391 -12.44 5.27 22.26
CA GLN A 391 -11.48 6.36 22.10
C GLN A 391 -10.09 5.90 22.53
N LYS A 392 -9.08 6.14 21.67
CA LYS A 392 -7.69 5.81 21.98
C LYS A 392 -7.20 6.67 23.15
N PRO A 393 -6.65 6.08 24.23
CA PRO A 393 -6.20 6.82 25.39
C PRO A 393 -4.86 7.53 25.11
N VAL A 394 -4.51 8.46 25.99
CA VAL A 394 -3.12 8.91 26.14
C VAL A 394 -2.38 7.82 26.91
N ARG A 395 -1.24 7.35 26.39
CA ARG A 395 -0.32 6.47 27.12
C ARG A 395 0.95 7.26 27.41
N ILE A 396 1.34 7.32 28.67
CA ILE A 396 2.55 8.01 29.16
C ILE A 396 3.70 7.02 29.16
#